data_AF-A0A4Q7CL22-F1
#
_entry.id   AF-A0A4Q7CL22-F1
#
_cell.length_a   1.000
_cell.length_b   1.000
_cell.length_c   1.000
_cell.angle_alpha   90.00
_cell.angle_beta   90.00
_cell.angle_gamma   90.00
#
_symmetry.space_group_name_H-M   'P 1'
#
loop_
_entity.id
_entity.type
_entity.pdbx_description
1 polymer ?
#
loop_
_entity_poly.entity_id
_entity_poly.type
_entity_poly.pdbx_seq_one_letter_code
_entity_poly.pdbx_strand_id
1 'polypeptide(L)'
;KLKIPHYALVTITGENDNKYRIDVDGQDYDTNKGNIRYFNPAGLYEAHGKAALEDYMKSNYINYIEFYNSHLGQSKEKVEKSLVPEKDNRFVVPITQQPVSMLFNDSKHLSGFVYPMVNKDKFKDKFNVKSDIWICKSGKGYYIADMKNNKWIYIEL
;
A
#
# COMPACT_ATOMS: atom_id res chain seq x y z
N LYS A 1 -12.60 -18.46 10.13
CA LYS A 1 -11.88 -18.26 8.85
C LYS A 1 -11.59 -16.77 8.72
N LEU A 2 -10.31 -16.38 8.76
CA LEU A 2 -9.89 -14.99 8.63
C LEU A 2 -10.24 -14.46 7.23
N LYS A 3 -10.85 -13.27 7.17
CA LYS A 3 -11.09 -12.55 5.92
C LYS A 3 -10.21 -11.31 5.91
N ILE A 4 -9.27 -11.29 4.98
CA ILE A 4 -8.33 -10.19 4.80
C ILE A 4 -8.86 -9.30 3.66
N PRO A 5 -9.02 -7.98 3.87
CA PRO A 5 -9.48 -7.08 2.83
C PRO A 5 -8.43 -6.92 1.72
N HIS A 6 -8.88 -6.51 0.53
CA HIS A 6 -7.98 -6.13 -0.54
C HIS A 6 -7.04 -4.99 -0.09
N TYR A 7 -5.79 -5.01 -0.57
CA TYR A 7 -4.69 -4.12 -0.18
C TYR A 7 -4.10 -4.30 1.23
N ALA A 8 -4.54 -5.28 2.02
CA ALA A 8 -3.88 -5.57 3.29
C ALA A 8 -2.39 -5.89 3.08
N LEU A 9 -1.55 -5.30 3.94
CA LEU A 9 -0.15 -5.67 4.07
C LEU A 9 -0.05 -6.82 5.07
N VAL A 10 0.60 -7.91 4.69
CA VAL A 10 0.76 -9.12 5.52
C VAL A 10 2.21 -9.58 5.48
N THR A 11 2.73 -10.05 6.61
CA THR A 11 4.07 -10.65 6.68
C THR A 11 4.02 -12.13 6.28
N ILE A 12 4.79 -12.51 5.28
CA ILE A 12 5.00 -13.90 4.89
C ILE A 12 6.11 -14.48 5.77
N THR A 13 5.80 -15.55 6.52
CA THR A 13 6.71 -16.23 7.45
C THR A 13 7.16 -17.61 6.96
N GLY A 14 6.66 -18.04 5.80
CA GLY A 14 7.02 -19.31 5.18
C GLY A 14 6.41 -19.47 3.79
N GLU A 15 7.00 -20.36 3.01
CA GLU A 15 6.58 -20.67 1.65
C GLU A 15 6.79 -22.16 1.36
N ASN A 16 5.84 -22.77 0.66
CA ASN A 16 6.02 -24.03 -0.05
C ASN A 16 5.58 -23.85 -1.51
N ASP A 17 5.50 -24.91 -2.32
CA ASP A 17 5.23 -24.79 -3.76
C ASP A 17 3.97 -23.98 -4.11
N ASN A 18 2.89 -24.15 -3.33
CA ASN A 18 1.57 -23.61 -3.68
C ASN A 18 1.01 -22.59 -2.68
N LYS A 19 1.61 -22.48 -1.49
CA LYS A 19 1.09 -21.64 -0.41
C LYS A 19 2.14 -20.74 0.20
N TYR A 20 1.66 -19.61 0.70
CA TYR A 20 2.35 -18.80 1.69
C TYR A 20 1.76 -19.08 3.07
N ARG A 21 2.63 -19.09 4.08
CA ARG A 21 2.25 -18.93 5.48
C ARG A 21 2.41 -17.46 5.83
N ILE A 22 1.37 -16.87 6.40
CA ILE A 22 1.33 -15.48 6.87
C ILE A 22 1.11 -15.44 8.37
N ASP A 23 1.72 -14.48 9.06
CA ASP A 23 1.39 -14.18 10.45
C ASP A 23 0.37 -13.05 10.51
N VAL A 24 -0.68 -13.23 11.31
CA VAL A 24 -1.64 -12.18 11.63
C VAL A 24 -1.89 -12.19 13.12
N ASP A 25 -1.46 -11.12 13.79
CA ASP A 25 -1.59 -10.94 15.24
C ASP A 25 -1.00 -12.13 16.05
N GLY A 26 0.14 -12.68 15.60
CA GLY A 26 0.84 -13.78 16.26
C GLY A 26 0.25 -15.17 15.99
N GLN A 27 -0.63 -15.28 15.00
CA GLN A 27 -1.21 -16.55 14.55
C GLN A 27 -0.85 -16.82 13.08
N ASP A 28 -0.39 -18.04 12.82
CA ASP A 28 -0.06 -18.51 11.48
C ASP A 28 -1.32 -18.90 10.68
N TYR A 29 -1.39 -18.44 9.43
CA TYR A 29 -2.42 -18.80 8.46
C TYR A 29 -1.81 -19.22 7.13
N ASP A 30 -2.41 -20.22 6.49
CA ASP A 30 -2.05 -20.64 5.13
C ASP A 30 -2.95 -19.98 4.08
N THR A 31 -2.36 -19.54 2.97
CA THR A 31 -3.10 -19.06 1.79
C THR A 31 -2.40 -19.45 0.49
N ASN A 32 -3.18 -19.65 -0.57
CA ASN A 32 -2.62 -19.93 -1.90
C ASN A 32 -1.81 -18.72 -2.39
N LYS A 33 -0.68 -18.98 -3.05
CA LYS A 33 0.19 -17.90 -3.58
C LYS A 33 -0.55 -16.91 -4.48
N GLY A 34 -1.49 -17.38 -5.30
CA GLY A 34 -2.28 -16.52 -6.19
C GLY A 34 -3.16 -15.48 -5.49
N ASN A 35 -3.39 -15.61 -4.18
CA ASN A 35 -4.16 -14.63 -3.40
C ASN A 35 -3.31 -13.44 -2.94
N ILE A 36 -1.98 -13.54 -2.97
CA ILE A 36 -1.07 -12.52 -2.47
C ILE A 36 -0.14 -12.08 -3.60
N ARG A 37 0.00 -10.76 -3.76
CA ARG A 37 1.10 -10.23 -4.57
C ARG A 37 2.35 -10.18 -3.70
N TYR A 38 3.30 -11.08 -3.98
CA TYR A 38 4.59 -11.08 -3.30
C TYR A 38 5.35 -9.77 -3.57
N PHE A 39 5.89 -9.17 -2.52
CA PHE A 39 6.74 -7.98 -2.56
C PHE A 39 7.99 -8.23 -1.74
N ASN A 40 9.16 -8.03 -2.36
CA ASN A 40 10.45 -8.18 -1.69
C ASN A 40 11.13 -6.81 -1.56
N PRO A 41 11.19 -6.21 -0.35
CA PRO A 41 11.86 -4.92 -0.15
C PRO A 41 13.33 -4.90 -0.58
N ALA A 42 14.02 -6.04 -0.54
CA ALA A 42 15.41 -6.17 -1.00
C ALA A 42 15.54 -6.29 -2.53
N GLY A 43 14.43 -6.30 -3.26
CA GLY A 43 14.41 -6.35 -4.71
C GLY A 43 15.04 -5.12 -5.39
N LEU A 44 15.48 -5.34 -6.63
CA LEU A 44 15.91 -4.27 -7.52
C LEU A 44 14.68 -3.66 -8.19
N TYR A 45 14.43 -2.39 -7.89
CA TYR A 45 13.36 -1.59 -8.48
C TYR A 45 13.96 -0.28 -8.96
N GLU A 46 13.38 0.28 -10.01
CA GLU A 46 13.70 1.64 -10.45
C GLU A 46 13.41 2.65 -9.34
N ALA A 47 14.11 3.79 -9.35
CA ALA A 47 13.91 4.86 -8.40
C ALA A 47 13.35 6.10 -9.11
N HIS A 48 12.22 6.60 -8.63
CA HIS A 48 11.56 7.78 -9.15
C HIS A 48 11.17 8.71 -7.99
N GLY A 49 11.40 10.01 -8.15
CA GLY A 49 10.99 11.00 -7.15
C GLY A 49 9.52 11.40 -7.28
N LYS A 50 9.00 12.09 -6.25
CA LYS A 50 7.63 12.63 -6.23
C LYS A 50 7.28 13.40 -7.53
N ALA A 51 8.15 14.33 -7.94
CA ALA A 51 7.92 15.19 -9.12
C ALA A 51 7.75 14.40 -10.42
N ALA A 52 8.35 13.20 -10.53
CA ALA A 52 8.19 12.36 -11.73
C ALA A 52 6.80 11.71 -11.80
N LEU A 53 6.15 11.52 -10.64
CA LEU A 53 4.96 10.69 -10.46
C LEU A 53 3.69 11.49 -10.10
N GLU A 54 3.82 12.71 -9.60
CA GLU A 54 2.71 13.48 -9.01
C GLU A 54 1.54 13.73 -9.96
N ASP A 55 1.81 13.90 -11.26
CA ASP A 55 0.79 14.05 -12.32
C ASP A 55 -0.14 12.85 -12.48
N TYR A 56 0.22 11.72 -11.87
CA TYR A 56 -0.52 10.46 -11.93
C TYR A 56 -1.17 10.10 -10.60
N MET A 57 -1.07 10.97 -9.60
CA MET A 57 -1.59 10.77 -8.25
C MET A 57 -2.74 11.73 -7.94
N LYS A 58 -3.78 11.26 -7.25
CA LYS A 58 -4.91 12.12 -6.90
C LYS A 58 -4.50 13.24 -5.93
N SER A 59 -4.92 14.47 -6.25
CA SER A 59 -4.64 15.71 -5.50
C SER A 59 -4.91 15.63 -3.99
N ASN A 60 -5.96 14.91 -3.58
CA ASN A 60 -6.32 14.70 -2.17
C ASN A 60 -5.16 14.16 -1.33
N TYR A 61 -4.30 13.33 -1.91
CA TYR A 61 -3.11 12.80 -1.24
C TYR A 61 -1.88 13.64 -1.57
N ILE A 62 -1.58 13.84 -2.86
CA ILE A 62 -0.28 14.37 -3.29
C ILE A 62 -0.04 15.84 -2.89
N ASN A 63 -1.10 16.65 -2.80
CA ASN A 63 -1.01 18.04 -2.33
C ASN A 63 -0.71 18.13 -0.83
N TYR A 64 -1.01 17.08 -0.07
CA TYR A 64 -0.87 17.02 1.39
C TYR A 64 0.01 15.84 1.81
N ILE A 65 0.90 15.37 0.93
CA ILE A 65 1.68 14.15 1.15
C ILE A 65 2.50 14.21 2.44
N GLU A 66 3.04 15.37 2.78
CA GLU A 66 3.80 15.57 4.03
C GLU A 66 2.91 15.41 5.26
N PHE A 67 1.66 15.89 5.21
CA PHE A 67 0.69 15.69 6.29
C PHE A 67 0.37 14.20 6.47
N TYR A 68 0.01 13.48 5.40
CA TYR A 68 -0.25 12.04 5.50
C TYR A 68 0.99 11.28 5.98
N ASN A 69 2.13 11.51 5.34
CA ASN A 69 3.36 10.77 5.65
C ASN A 69 3.93 11.08 7.03
N SER A 70 3.60 12.22 7.64
CA SER A 70 3.99 12.50 9.03
C SER A 70 3.43 11.49 10.05
N HIS A 71 2.40 10.73 9.66
CA HIS A 71 1.78 9.69 10.49
C HIS A 71 2.39 8.29 10.32
N LEU A 72 3.28 8.10 9.34
CA LEU A 72 3.91 6.80 9.09
C LEU A 72 4.73 6.36 10.31
N GLY A 73 4.71 5.05 10.57
CA GLY A 73 5.35 4.44 11.73
C GLY A 73 4.66 4.71 13.07
N GLN A 74 3.57 5.47 13.11
CA GLN A 74 2.80 5.68 14.35
C GLN A 74 1.77 4.57 14.55
N SER A 75 1.39 4.31 15.81
CA SER A 75 0.37 3.31 16.14
C SER A 75 -1.01 3.73 15.63
N LYS A 76 -1.84 2.74 15.26
CA LYS A 76 -3.23 2.93 14.80
C LYS A 76 -4.03 3.87 15.69
N GLU A 77 -4.00 3.65 17.00
CA GLU A 77 -4.72 4.48 17.99
C GLU A 77 -4.28 5.95 17.98
N LYS A 78 -3.01 6.23 17.67
CA LYS A 78 -2.51 7.59 17.57
C LYS A 78 -2.93 8.24 16.25
N VAL A 79 -2.82 7.49 15.16
CA VAL A 79 -3.14 7.96 13.80
C VAL A 79 -4.63 8.26 13.65
N GLU A 80 -5.51 7.43 14.18
CA GLU A 80 -6.96 7.58 14.02
C GLU A 80 -7.54 8.80 14.76
N LYS A 81 -6.76 9.44 15.63
CA LYS A 81 -7.13 10.72 16.26
C LYS A 81 -7.07 11.89 15.29
N SER A 82 -6.22 11.81 14.27
CA SER A 82 -6.05 12.86 13.25
C SER A 82 -6.61 12.45 11.89
N LEU A 83 -6.37 11.21 11.48
CA LEU A 83 -6.90 10.61 10.26
C LEU A 83 -8.14 9.77 10.61
N VAL A 84 -9.26 10.46 10.83
CA VAL A 84 -10.49 9.85 11.37
C VAL A 84 -11.06 8.80 10.40
N PRO A 85 -11.22 7.55 10.83
CA PRO A 85 -11.68 6.46 9.98
C PRO A 85 -13.19 6.56 9.68
N GLU A 86 -13.59 6.22 8.45
CA GLU A 86 -15.03 6.06 8.11
C GLU A 86 -15.59 4.76 8.70
N LYS A 87 -14.76 3.71 8.67
CA LYS A 87 -15.08 2.40 9.21
C LYS A 87 -13.81 1.76 9.74
N ASP A 88 -13.92 1.17 10.93
CA ASP A 88 -12.80 0.47 11.53
C ASP A 88 -12.47 -0.85 10.80
N ASN A 89 -11.17 -1.14 10.70
CA ASN A 89 -10.61 -2.35 10.12
C ASN A 89 -9.18 -2.59 10.68
N ARG A 90 -8.78 -3.85 10.78
CA ARG A 90 -7.43 -4.23 11.24
C ARG A 90 -6.30 -3.87 10.27
N PHE A 91 -6.56 -3.93 8.96
CA PHE A 91 -5.53 -3.86 7.92
C PHE A 91 -5.64 -2.60 7.07
N VAL A 92 -6.83 -2.32 6.54
CA VAL A 92 -7.07 -1.27 5.56
C VAL A 92 -8.23 -0.41 6.01
N VAL A 93 -7.94 0.84 6.35
CA VAL A 93 -8.89 1.74 7.03
C VAL A 93 -9.14 2.97 6.17
N PRO A 94 -10.32 3.13 5.56
CA PRO A 94 -10.69 4.33 4.81
C PRO A 94 -10.73 5.56 5.72
N ILE A 95 -10.20 6.69 5.24
CA ILE A 95 -10.27 7.98 5.92
C ILE A 95 -11.59 8.67 5.53
N THR A 96 -12.31 9.18 6.52
CA THR A 96 -13.61 9.84 6.33
C THR A 96 -13.52 10.97 5.29
N GLN A 97 -14.46 10.97 4.34
CA GLN A 97 -14.58 11.97 3.27
C GLN A 97 -13.34 12.10 2.35
N GLN A 98 -12.38 11.18 2.42
CA GLN A 98 -11.20 11.17 1.56
C GLN A 98 -11.14 9.89 0.73
N PRO A 99 -10.71 9.96 -0.54
CA PRO A 99 -10.47 8.76 -1.33
C PRO A 99 -9.13 8.12 -0.95
N VAL A 100 -8.77 8.08 0.34
CA VAL A 100 -7.48 7.59 0.84
C VAL A 100 -7.76 6.56 1.93
N SER A 101 -7.04 5.44 1.91
CA SER A 101 -7.11 4.42 2.96
C SER A 101 -5.73 4.25 3.60
N MET A 102 -5.71 4.11 4.92
CA MET A 102 -4.55 3.79 5.73
C MET A 102 -4.25 2.29 5.68
N LEU A 103 -2.97 1.94 5.61
CA LEU A 103 -2.48 0.56 5.66
C LEU A 103 -1.73 0.32 6.96
N PHE A 104 -2.19 -0.63 7.76
CA PHE A 104 -1.57 -1.01 9.03
C PHE A 104 -0.85 -2.36 8.91
N ASN A 105 0.38 -2.42 9.40
CA ASN A 105 1.17 -3.66 9.45
C ASN A 105 0.75 -4.59 10.61
N ASP A 106 1.47 -5.70 10.75
CA ASP A 106 1.18 -6.71 11.78
C ASP A 106 1.40 -6.20 13.21
N SER A 107 2.25 -5.18 13.40
CA SER A 107 2.42 -4.48 14.67
C SER A 107 1.39 -3.35 14.90
N LYS A 108 0.36 -3.22 14.06
CA LYS A 108 -0.67 -2.16 14.12
C LYS A 108 -0.10 -0.73 14.00
N HIS A 109 0.99 -0.58 13.26
CA HIS A 109 1.56 0.72 12.91
C HIS A 109 1.23 1.08 11.46
N LEU A 110 1.02 2.36 11.19
CA LEU A 110 0.74 2.85 9.85
C LEU A 110 1.97 2.67 8.96
N SER A 111 1.86 1.83 7.95
CA SER A 111 2.96 1.52 7.01
C SER A 111 2.69 2.04 5.61
N GLY A 112 1.55 2.67 5.35
CA GLY A 112 1.26 3.14 4.01
C GLY A 112 -0.13 3.68 3.78
N PHE A 113 -0.40 4.00 2.52
CA PHE A 113 -1.68 4.53 2.05
C PHE A 113 -2.07 3.93 0.69
N VAL A 114 -3.38 3.84 0.46
CA VAL A 114 -3.97 3.52 -0.85
C VAL A 114 -4.80 4.69 -1.32
N TYR A 115 -4.58 5.13 -2.55
CA TYR A 115 -5.28 6.28 -3.13
C TYR A 115 -5.40 6.18 -4.66
N PRO A 116 -6.29 6.95 -5.32
CA PRO A 116 -6.50 6.84 -6.75
C PRO A 116 -5.29 7.24 -7.59
N MET A 117 -5.09 6.48 -8.67
CA MET A 117 -4.31 6.89 -9.82
C MET A 117 -5.17 7.77 -10.74
N VAL A 118 -4.55 8.78 -11.33
CA VAL A 118 -5.12 9.59 -12.41
C VAL A 118 -4.21 9.48 -13.64
N ASN A 119 -4.73 9.81 -14.83
CA ASN A 119 -3.93 9.81 -16.06
C ASN A 119 -3.22 8.47 -16.35
N LYS A 120 -3.88 7.33 -16.10
CA LYS A 120 -3.27 5.99 -16.20
C LYS A 120 -2.58 5.74 -17.54
N ASP A 121 -3.21 6.07 -18.66
CA ASP A 121 -2.65 5.77 -19.98
C ASP A 121 -1.36 6.56 -20.22
N LYS A 122 -1.34 7.84 -19.82
CA LYS A 122 -0.13 8.67 -19.84
C LYS A 122 0.98 8.12 -18.94
N PHE A 123 0.62 7.61 -17.76
CA PHE A 123 1.57 6.96 -16.85
C PHE A 123 2.16 5.70 -17.51
N LYS A 124 1.29 4.85 -18.06
CA LYS A 124 1.65 3.61 -18.75
C LYS A 124 2.64 3.88 -19.88
N ASP A 125 2.36 4.89 -20.70
CA ASP A 125 3.21 5.24 -21.83
C ASP A 125 4.56 5.83 -21.38
N LYS A 126 4.54 6.78 -20.44
CA LYS A 126 5.76 7.46 -19.94
C LYS A 126 6.76 6.49 -19.32
N PHE A 127 6.27 5.52 -18.54
CA PHE A 127 7.11 4.56 -17.83
C PHE A 127 7.15 3.18 -18.51
N ASN A 128 6.59 3.06 -19.72
CA ASN A 128 6.53 1.82 -20.50
C ASN A 128 6.00 0.62 -19.68
N VAL A 129 4.92 0.83 -18.94
CA VAL A 129 4.37 -0.17 -18.02
C VAL A 129 3.62 -1.25 -18.79
N LYS A 130 4.13 -2.48 -18.74
CA LYS A 130 3.57 -3.64 -19.45
C LYS A 130 2.75 -4.58 -18.57
N SER A 131 2.90 -4.49 -17.25
CA SER A 131 2.26 -5.35 -16.26
C SER A 131 1.12 -4.65 -15.52
N ASP A 132 0.22 -5.43 -14.91
CA ASP A 132 -0.86 -4.91 -14.06
C ASP A 132 -0.34 -4.25 -12.77
N ILE A 133 0.87 -4.61 -12.35
CA ILE A 133 1.55 -4.07 -11.18
C ILE A 133 2.89 -3.49 -11.60
N TRP A 134 3.16 -2.25 -11.20
CA TRP A 134 4.46 -1.60 -11.37
C TRP A 134 4.96 -1.09 -10.01
N ILE A 135 6.24 -1.20 -9.74
CA ILE A 135 6.83 -0.89 -8.43
C ILE A 135 8.08 -0.05 -8.62
N CYS A 136 8.20 1.04 -7.86
CA CYS A 136 9.43 1.82 -7.79
C CYS A 136 9.77 2.21 -6.35
N LYS A 137 11.06 2.46 -6.12
CA LYS A 137 11.55 3.14 -4.91
C LYS A 137 11.29 4.65 -5.04
N SER A 138 10.93 5.28 -3.93
CA SER A 138 10.81 6.74 -3.83
C SER A 138 11.10 7.20 -2.41
N GLY A 139 12.20 7.93 -2.22
CA GLY A 139 12.62 8.40 -0.90
C GLY A 139 12.84 7.22 0.05
N LYS A 140 12.11 7.20 1.17
CA LYS A 140 12.18 6.15 2.20
C LYS A 140 11.30 4.93 1.94
N GLY A 141 10.47 4.97 0.88
CA GLY A 141 9.45 3.96 0.65
C GLY A 141 9.36 3.50 -0.79
N TYR A 142 8.22 2.87 -1.08
CA TYR A 142 7.89 2.30 -2.38
C TYR A 142 6.54 2.78 -2.85
N TYR A 143 6.43 3.10 -4.14
CA TYR A 143 5.15 3.22 -4.80
C TYR A 143 4.86 1.96 -5.59
N ILE A 144 3.66 1.44 -5.43
CA ILE A 144 3.11 0.31 -6.18
C ILE A 144 1.89 0.83 -6.94
N ALA A 145 1.99 0.84 -8.26
CA ALA A 145 0.90 1.14 -9.18
C ALA A 145 0.11 -0.13 -9.46
N ASP A 146 -1.16 -0.16 -9.05
CA ASP A 146 -2.15 -1.15 -9.45
C ASP A 146 -2.93 -0.62 -10.64
N MET A 147 -2.46 -1.01 -11.83
CA MET A 147 -2.98 -0.57 -13.13
C MET A 147 -4.37 -1.14 -13.40
N LYS A 148 -4.71 -2.27 -12.78
CA LYS A 148 -6.01 -2.93 -12.94
C LYS A 148 -7.11 -2.17 -12.20
N ASN A 149 -6.82 -1.75 -10.97
CA ASN A 149 -7.80 -1.06 -10.11
C ASN A 149 -7.64 0.47 -10.10
N ASN A 150 -6.71 1.02 -10.88
CA ASN A 150 -6.39 2.45 -10.94
C ASN A 150 -6.06 3.01 -9.54
N LYS A 151 -5.20 2.31 -8.79
CA LYS A 151 -4.77 2.70 -7.45
C LYS A 151 -3.26 2.82 -7.37
N TRP A 152 -2.83 3.74 -6.53
CA TRP A 152 -1.49 3.76 -5.96
C TRP A 152 -1.54 3.19 -4.56
N ILE A 153 -0.51 2.44 -4.22
CA ILE A 153 -0.19 2.03 -2.87
C ILE A 153 1.19 2.62 -2.55
N TYR A 154 1.27 3.45 -1.52
CA TYR A 154 2.54 3.88 -0.95
C TYR A 154 2.81 3.06 0.31
N ILE A 155 4.02 2.53 0.44
CA ILE A 155 4.47 1.85 1.67
C ILE A 155 5.83 2.36 2.12
N GLU A 156 5.96 2.56 3.43
CA GLU A 156 7.22 2.80 4.14
C GLU A 156 7.32 1.73 5.24
N LEU A 157 8.42 0.97 5.21
CA LEU A 157 8.66 -0.19 6.08
C LEU A 157 9.69 0.13 7.17
#